data_AF-A0A5C2S5I7-F1
#
_entry.id   AF-A0A5C2S5I7-F1
#
_cell.length_a   1.000
_cell.length_b   1.000
_cell.length_c   1.000
_cell.angle_alpha   90.00
_cell.angle_beta   90.00
_cell.angle_gamma   90.00
#
_symmetry.space_group_name_H-M   'P 1'
#
loop_
_entity.id
_entity.type
_entity.pdbx_description
1 polymer ?
#
loop_
_entity_poly.entity_id
_entity_poly.type
_entity_poly.pdbx_seq_one_letter_code
_entity_poly.pdbx_strand_id
1 'polypeptide(L)'
;MHFTTKFTTLAFAVIAAMVAQTAANPAPVSVKHTIWTIPLYTHSSYLQVASTVSTDEFLKWLDTTDADITYVGKPINGSVPRAAADIMVTYCTKRTQNVCGGTCTVYNGGSTCISAPGTACFSATGNVGFCDHGGCSGSCNQLSSCGTRLDNGFCSTPGTSSIIVQA
;
A
#
# COMPACT_ATOMS: atom_id res chain seq x y z
N MET A 1 -50.14 -20.41 -61.04
CA MET A 1 -49.74 -19.30 -61.93
C MET A 1 -48.48 -18.67 -61.36
N HIS A 2 -47.44 -18.57 -62.18
CA HIS A 2 -46.19 -17.85 -61.89
C HIS A 2 -46.46 -16.41 -61.42
N PHE A 3 -45.63 -15.88 -60.52
CA PHE A 3 -44.96 -14.61 -60.78
C PHE A 3 -43.64 -14.50 -59.99
N THR A 4 -42.58 -14.29 -60.77
CA THR A 4 -41.16 -14.14 -60.44
C THR A 4 -40.78 -12.71 -60.04
N THR A 5 -39.69 -12.63 -59.26
CA THR A 5 -38.69 -11.54 -59.11
C THR A 5 -39.20 -10.18 -58.60
N LYS A 6 -38.50 -9.47 -57.70
CA LYS A 6 -37.17 -8.88 -57.90
C LYS A 6 -36.49 -8.54 -56.57
N PHE A 7 -35.21 -8.89 -56.47
CA PHE A 7 -34.26 -8.28 -55.53
C PHE A 7 -34.11 -6.80 -55.87
N THR A 8 -34.41 -5.92 -54.92
CA THR A 8 -33.98 -4.51 -54.96
C THR A 8 -33.41 -4.13 -53.61
N THR A 9 -32.10 -4.01 -53.61
CA THR A 9 -31.25 -3.45 -52.57
C THR A 9 -31.68 -2.02 -52.29
N LEU A 10 -32.07 -1.70 -51.04
CA LEU A 10 -32.26 -0.33 -50.59
C LEU A 10 -31.59 -0.14 -49.22
N ALA A 11 -30.85 0.95 -49.17
CA ALA A 11 -29.76 1.25 -48.26
C ALA A 11 -30.15 1.33 -46.77
N PHE A 12 -29.26 0.86 -45.91
CA PHE A 12 -29.28 1.18 -44.48
C PHE A 12 -28.85 2.65 -44.30
N ALA A 13 -29.82 3.53 -44.05
CA ALA A 13 -29.54 4.87 -43.54
C ALA A 13 -29.27 4.76 -42.03
N VAL A 14 -27.99 4.88 -41.63
CA VAL A 14 -27.61 5.04 -40.22
C VAL A 14 -27.92 6.48 -39.83
N ILE A 15 -29.06 6.68 -39.17
CA ILE A 15 -29.36 7.96 -38.51
C ILE A 15 -28.55 7.98 -37.21
N ALA A 16 -27.47 8.76 -37.19
CA ALA A 16 -26.75 9.07 -35.98
C ALA A 16 -27.64 9.90 -35.04
N ALA A 17 -28.23 9.25 -34.03
CA ALA A 17 -28.86 9.96 -32.92
C ALA A 17 -27.77 10.64 -32.10
N MET A 18 -27.66 11.96 -32.22
CA MET A 18 -26.78 12.77 -31.37
C MET A 18 -27.38 12.79 -29.95
N VAL A 19 -26.80 12.02 -29.04
CA VAL A 19 -27.12 12.13 -27.61
C VAL A 19 -26.40 13.37 -27.09
N ALA A 20 -27.13 14.47 -26.89
CA ALA A 20 -26.63 15.62 -26.16
C ALA A 20 -26.43 15.21 -24.69
N GLN A 21 -25.19 14.94 -24.29
CA GLN A 21 -24.84 14.74 -22.90
C GLN A 21 -24.79 16.11 -22.23
N THR A 22 -25.83 16.47 -21.49
CA THR A 22 -25.79 17.61 -20.58
C THR A 22 -24.85 17.26 -19.43
N ALA A 23 -23.62 17.76 -19.47
CA ALA A 23 -22.74 17.75 -18.30
C ALA A 23 -23.30 18.72 -17.25
N ALA A 24 -23.94 18.17 -16.21
CA ALA A 24 -24.26 18.95 -15.02
C ALA A 24 -22.96 19.18 -14.25
N ASN A 25 -22.39 20.39 -14.35
CA ASN A 25 -21.37 20.82 -13.40
C ASN A 25 -22.01 20.93 -12.02
N PRO A 26 -21.50 20.27 -10.97
CA PRO A 26 -21.93 20.59 -9.62
C PRO A 26 -21.51 22.02 -9.31
N ALA A 27 -22.48 22.90 -9.08
CA ALA A 27 -22.21 24.22 -8.52
C ALA A 27 -21.53 24.04 -7.15
N PRO A 28 -20.57 24.90 -6.78
CA PRO A 28 -20.01 24.87 -5.43
C PRO A 28 -21.12 25.20 -4.43
N VAL A 29 -21.49 24.23 -3.61
CA VAL A 29 -22.41 24.46 -2.49
C VAL A 29 -21.62 25.24 -1.42
N SER A 30 -21.84 26.55 -1.35
CA SER A 30 -21.37 27.36 -0.23
C SER A 30 -22.24 27.07 0.99
N VAL A 31 -21.81 26.11 1.81
CA VAL A 31 -22.43 25.87 3.11
C VAL A 31 -21.96 26.96 4.06
N LYS A 32 -22.81 27.97 4.29
CA LYS A 32 -22.64 28.89 5.44
C LYS A 32 -22.79 28.07 6.72
N HIS A 33 -21.68 27.74 7.35
CA HIS A 33 -21.65 27.13 8.67
C HIS A 33 -22.15 28.16 9.70
N THR A 34 -23.43 28.10 10.06
CA THR A 34 -23.93 28.77 11.28
C THR A 34 -23.44 27.95 12.47
N ILE A 35 -22.42 28.44 13.15
CA ILE A 35 -21.83 27.80 14.34
C ILE A 35 -22.85 27.83 15.47
N TRP A 36 -23.45 26.69 15.78
CA TRP A 36 -24.03 26.41 17.09
C TRP A 36 -23.05 25.48 17.81
N THR A 37 -22.39 26.00 18.84
CA THR A 37 -21.46 25.21 19.67
C THR A 37 -22.24 24.23 20.54
N ILE A 38 -22.26 22.97 20.13
CA ILE A 38 -22.69 21.83 20.95
C ILE A 38 -21.44 20.97 21.18
N PRO A 39 -21.05 20.63 22.42
CA PRO A 39 -19.89 19.77 22.65
C PRO A 39 -20.30 18.34 22.36
N LEU A 40 -20.15 17.91 21.10
CA LEU A 40 -20.30 16.52 20.72
C LEU A 40 -18.91 15.88 20.71
N TYR A 41 -18.75 14.94 21.63
CA TYR A 41 -17.65 13.99 21.72
C TYR A 41 -17.46 13.33 20.34
N THR A 42 -16.49 13.81 19.57
CA THR A 42 -16.10 13.18 18.30
C THR A 42 -15.11 12.07 18.63
N HIS A 43 -15.63 10.84 18.74
CA HIS A 43 -14.82 9.69 18.35
C HIS A 43 -14.57 9.82 16.86
N SER A 44 -13.50 10.55 16.52
CA SER A 44 -12.92 10.59 15.20
C SER A 44 -12.51 9.17 14.86
N SER A 45 -13.34 8.48 14.10
CA SER A 45 -12.95 7.32 13.32
C SER A 45 -11.88 7.81 12.34
N TYR A 46 -10.64 7.85 12.80
CA TYR A 46 -9.47 8.01 11.96
C TYR A 46 -9.52 6.90 10.91
N LEU A 47 -9.82 7.29 9.68
CA LEU A 47 -9.27 6.62 8.50
C LEU A 47 -7.75 6.67 8.67
N GLN A 48 -7.19 5.64 9.29
CA GLN A 48 -5.75 5.45 9.41
C GLN A 48 -5.25 5.12 8.01
N VAL A 49 -5.00 6.17 7.23
CA VAL A 49 -4.16 6.08 6.03
C VAL A 49 -2.82 5.52 6.52
N ALA A 50 -2.32 4.46 5.88
CA ALA A 50 -1.01 3.92 6.19
C ALA A 50 0.04 5.03 6.02
N SER A 51 0.48 5.63 7.13
CA SER A 51 1.57 6.60 7.11
C SER A 51 2.88 5.82 7.07
N THR A 52 3.56 5.89 5.93
CA THR A 52 4.95 5.48 5.80
C THR A 52 5.80 6.31 6.76
N VAL A 53 6.62 5.64 7.58
CA VAL A 53 7.58 6.32 8.45
C VAL A 53 8.54 7.13 7.58
N SER A 54 8.82 8.37 7.96
CA SER A 54 9.77 9.19 7.22
C SER A 54 11.18 8.58 7.28
N THR A 55 12.00 8.81 6.26
CA THR A 55 13.38 8.29 6.22
C THR A 55 14.18 8.72 7.46
N ASP A 56 14.03 9.98 7.90
CA ASP A 56 14.75 10.51 9.05
C ASP A 56 14.34 9.83 10.36
N GLU A 57 13.04 9.55 10.53
CA GLU A 57 12.52 8.85 11.70
C GLU A 57 12.98 7.38 11.72
N PHE A 58 13.09 6.76 10.56
CA PHE A 58 13.62 5.40 10.42
C PHE A 58 15.14 5.33 10.71
N LEU A 59 15.93 6.27 10.19
CA LEU A 59 17.37 6.36 10.49
C LEU A 59 17.61 6.62 11.98
N LYS A 60 16.81 7.49 12.61
CA LYS A 60 16.90 7.76 14.05
C LYS A 60 16.61 6.51 14.90
N TRP A 61 15.68 5.67 14.47
CA TRP A 61 15.42 4.39 15.14
C TRP A 61 16.63 3.44 14.99
N LEU A 62 17.22 3.34 13.79
CA LEU A 62 18.40 2.50 13.56
C LEU A 62 19.58 2.91 14.46
N ASP A 63 19.77 4.20 14.72
CA ASP A 63 20.85 4.70 15.58
C ASP A 63 20.61 4.45 17.09
N THR A 64 19.36 4.30 17.51
CA THR A 64 18.99 4.26 18.94
C THR A 64 18.51 2.89 19.41
N THR A 65 18.27 1.96 18.49
CA THR A 65 17.81 0.62 18.82
C THR A 65 18.95 -0.26 19.32
N ASP A 66 18.64 -1.14 20.26
CA ASP A 66 19.53 -2.17 20.83
C ASP A 66 19.42 -3.53 20.10
N ALA A 67 18.79 -3.55 18.92
CA ALA A 67 18.59 -4.76 18.14
C ALA A 67 19.89 -5.22 17.46
N ASP A 68 20.07 -6.54 17.32
CA ASP A 68 21.12 -7.12 16.49
C ASP A 68 20.69 -7.05 15.01
N ILE A 69 21.30 -6.14 14.25
CA ILE A 69 20.89 -5.80 12.88
C ILE A 69 21.84 -6.41 11.86
N THR A 70 21.30 -7.25 10.98
CA THR A 70 21.96 -7.65 9.73
C THR A 70 21.49 -6.74 8.59
N TYR A 71 22.43 -6.04 7.95
CA TYR A 71 22.19 -5.19 6.79
C TYR A 71 22.30 -5.97 5.49
N VAL A 72 21.28 -5.90 4.65
CA VAL A 72 21.24 -6.56 3.33
C VAL A 72 20.99 -5.52 2.24
N GLY A 73 21.84 -5.48 1.22
CA GLY A 73 21.70 -4.59 0.07
C GLY A 73 22.72 -3.46 0.03
N LYS A 74 22.30 -2.25 -0.39
CA LYS A 74 23.19 -1.09 -0.50
C LYS A 74 23.58 -0.57 0.89
N PRO A 75 24.80 0.00 1.06
CA PRO A 75 25.20 0.60 2.32
C PRO A 75 24.29 1.78 2.69
N ILE A 76 23.85 1.80 3.95
CA ILE A 76 23.07 2.90 4.53
C ILE A 76 24.07 3.96 5.01
N ASN A 77 24.44 4.91 4.14
CA ASN A 77 25.18 6.10 4.56
C ASN A 77 24.16 7.17 4.96
N GLY A 78 24.35 7.84 6.11
CA GLY A 78 23.48 8.94 6.59
C GLY A 78 23.43 10.19 5.68
N SER A 79 23.90 10.08 4.43
CA SER A 79 23.79 11.08 3.38
C SER A 79 23.86 10.37 2.03
N VAL A 80 22.74 9.83 1.52
CA VAL A 80 22.68 9.37 0.13
C VAL A 80 21.67 10.24 -0.64
N PRO A 81 22.06 10.83 -1.79
CA PRO A 81 21.14 11.48 -2.71
C PRO A 81 20.03 10.51 -3.13
N ARG A 82 18.84 11.03 -3.44
CA ARG A 82 17.66 10.30 -3.91
C ARG A 82 17.96 9.50 -5.20
N ALA A 83 18.60 8.34 -5.08
CA ALA A 83 18.40 7.25 -6.02
C ALA A 83 16.96 6.77 -5.83
N ALA A 84 16.28 6.38 -6.93
CA ALA A 84 14.89 5.89 -6.94
C ALA A 84 14.55 5.20 -5.62
N ALA A 85 13.63 5.80 -4.84
CA ALA A 85 13.56 5.68 -3.38
C ALA A 85 13.70 4.22 -2.93
N ASP A 86 14.91 3.83 -2.53
CA ASP A 86 15.17 2.47 -2.06
C ASP A 86 14.24 2.23 -0.84
N ILE A 87 13.50 1.13 -0.87
CA ILE A 87 12.57 0.77 0.19
C ILE A 87 13.35 0.00 1.25
N MET A 88 13.18 0.43 2.50
CA MET A 88 13.75 -0.22 3.65
C MET A 88 12.70 -1.12 4.27
N VAL A 89 13.05 -2.36 4.56
CA VAL A 89 12.15 -3.34 5.22
C VAL A 89 12.87 -3.93 6.41
N THR A 90 12.31 -3.76 7.60
CA THR A 90 12.75 -4.46 8.81
C THR A 90 11.77 -5.56 9.15
N TYR A 91 12.20 -6.81 9.20
CA TYR A 91 11.35 -7.95 9.56
C TYR A 91 11.99 -8.80 10.64
N CYS A 92 11.18 -9.28 11.59
CA CYS A 92 11.67 -10.01 12.75
C CYS A 92 10.88 -11.30 13.01
N THR A 93 11.52 -12.25 13.71
CA THR A 93 10.98 -13.60 13.93
C THR A 93 10.07 -13.74 15.17
N LYS A 94 10.00 -12.72 16.03
CA LYS A 94 9.19 -12.78 17.26
C LYS A 94 8.37 -11.50 17.48
N ARG A 95 7.30 -11.66 18.25
CA ARG A 95 6.47 -10.57 18.76
C ARG A 95 6.14 -10.84 20.21
N THR A 96 6.35 -9.86 21.07
CA THR A 96 5.92 -9.89 22.48
C THR A 96 5.00 -8.71 22.71
N GLN A 97 3.71 -8.97 22.92
CA GLN A 97 2.69 -7.93 23.00
C GLN A 97 2.74 -7.01 21.76
N ASN A 98 2.90 -5.70 21.94
CA ASN A 98 2.95 -4.74 20.85
C ASN A 98 4.36 -4.50 20.30
N VAL A 99 5.36 -5.24 20.79
CA VAL A 99 6.76 -5.08 20.39
C VAL A 99 7.16 -6.17 19.40
N CYS A 100 7.67 -5.75 18.24
CA CYS A 100 8.30 -6.62 17.26
C CYS A 100 9.80 -6.81 17.61
N GLY A 101 10.31 -8.03 17.53
CA GLY A 101 11.71 -8.29 17.90
C GLY A 101 12.16 -9.73 17.69
N GLY A 102 13.17 -10.16 18.44
CA GLY A 102 13.85 -11.44 18.22
C GLY A 102 14.99 -11.26 17.21
N THR A 103 15.09 -12.17 16.23
CA THR A 103 16.06 -12.01 15.14
C THR A 103 15.45 -11.13 14.06
N CYS A 104 16.03 -9.96 13.82
CA CYS A 104 15.57 -9.01 12.82
C CYS A 104 16.54 -8.95 11.64
N THR A 105 16.02 -8.66 10.45
CA THR A 105 16.82 -8.40 9.26
C THR A 105 16.32 -7.13 8.60
N VAL A 106 17.25 -6.30 8.13
CA VAL A 106 16.96 -5.04 7.45
C VAL A 106 17.40 -5.15 5.99
N TYR A 107 16.44 -5.07 5.10
CA TYR A 107 16.66 -4.90 3.67
C TYR A 107 16.66 -3.43 3.32
N ASN A 108 17.60 -3.00 2.47
CA ASN A 108 17.58 -1.69 1.83
C ASN A 108 17.93 -1.83 0.34
N GLY A 109 16.96 -1.56 -0.53
CA GLY A 109 17.16 -1.57 -1.97
C GLY A 109 15.87 -1.38 -2.76
N GLY A 110 15.95 -1.61 -4.07
CA GLY A 110 14.83 -1.50 -4.99
C GLY A 110 13.93 -2.73 -5.06
N SER A 111 13.21 -2.88 -6.17
CA SER A 111 12.27 -3.98 -6.37
C SER A 111 12.94 -5.36 -6.28
N THR A 112 12.48 -6.21 -5.36
CA THR A 112 12.98 -7.57 -5.18
C THR A 112 11.98 -8.46 -4.45
N CYS A 113 12.19 -9.77 -4.50
CA CYS A 113 11.56 -10.74 -3.62
C CYS A 113 12.53 -11.15 -2.51
N ILE A 114 12.17 -10.88 -1.27
CA ILE A 114 12.97 -11.21 -0.07
C ILE A 114 12.46 -12.55 0.48
N SER A 115 13.37 -13.51 0.67
CA SER A 115 13.08 -14.70 1.47
C SER A 115 13.07 -14.33 2.95
N ALA A 116 11.92 -14.46 3.61
CA ALA A 116 11.71 -14.03 4.99
C ALA A 116 10.93 -15.07 5.81
N PRO A 117 11.36 -16.36 5.82
CA PRO A 117 10.66 -17.44 6.51
C PRO A 117 10.58 -17.19 8.01
N GLY A 118 9.40 -17.43 8.58
CA GLY A 118 9.18 -17.31 10.02
C GLY A 118 9.12 -15.85 10.50
N THR A 119 8.88 -14.90 9.60
CA THR A 119 8.61 -13.52 9.99
C THR A 119 7.33 -13.48 10.80
N ALA A 120 7.40 -12.90 11.99
CA ALA A 120 6.27 -12.68 12.88
C ALA A 120 5.69 -11.28 12.73
N CYS A 121 6.55 -10.32 12.37
CA CYS A 121 6.18 -8.93 12.20
C CYS A 121 7.22 -8.19 11.36
N PHE A 122 6.81 -7.15 10.64
CA PHE A 122 7.71 -6.31 9.87
C PHE A 122 7.20 -4.87 9.72
N SER A 123 8.11 -3.97 9.37
CA SER A 123 7.84 -2.57 9.02
C SER A 123 8.59 -2.23 7.74
N ALA A 124 8.10 -1.26 6.97
CA ALA A 124 8.77 -0.79 5.78
C ALA A 124 8.53 0.71 5.53
N THR A 125 9.48 1.35 4.82
CA THR A 125 9.34 2.75 4.38
C THR A 125 8.45 2.91 3.15
N GLY A 126 8.08 1.80 2.50
CA GLY A 126 7.15 1.75 1.37
C GLY A 126 6.06 0.69 1.57
N ASN A 127 5.02 0.74 0.75
CA ASN A 127 3.94 -0.26 0.79
C ASN A 127 4.38 -1.55 0.10
N VAL A 128 5.01 -2.45 0.87
CA VAL A 128 5.49 -3.75 0.40
C VAL A 128 4.44 -4.85 0.58
N GLY A 129 4.55 -5.92 -0.20
CA GLY A 129 3.73 -7.11 -0.06
C GLY A 129 4.35 -8.13 0.89
N PHE A 130 3.55 -8.91 1.59
CA PHE A 130 3.99 -10.05 2.39
C PHE A 130 3.15 -11.28 2.04
N CYS A 131 3.83 -12.42 1.85
CA CYS A 131 3.22 -13.65 1.37
C CYS A 131 3.47 -14.80 2.35
N ASP A 132 2.52 -15.73 2.42
CA ASP A 132 2.60 -16.92 3.26
C ASP A 132 3.55 -18.01 2.72
N HIS A 133 3.89 -17.97 1.43
CA HIS A 133 4.85 -18.89 0.80
C HIS A 133 6.18 -18.22 0.48
N GLY A 134 7.22 -19.05 0.27
CA GLY A 134 8.50 -18.58 -0.25
C GLY A 134 8.41 -18.11 -1.71
N GLY A 135 9.41 -17.36 -2.17
CA GLY A 135 9.49 -16.92 -3.56
C GLY A 135 8.39 -15.95 -3.99
N CYS A 136 7.77 -15.22 -3.05
CA CYS A 136 6.76 -14.21 -3.33
C CYS A 136 5.54 -14.75 -4.07
N SER A 137 5.07 -15.91 -3.60
CA SER A 137 3.97 -16.67 -4.18
C SER A 137 2.89 -16.94 -3.14
N GLY A 138 1.78 -17.55 -3.56
CA GLY A 138 0.67 -17.91 -2.67
C GLY A 138 -0.24 -16.73 -2.35
N SER A 139 -0.65 -16.63 -1.08
CA SER A 139 -1.53 -15.58 -0.59
C SER A 139 -0.71 -14.41 -0.11
N CYS A 140 -0.76 -13.31 -0.86
CA CYS A 140 -0.03 -12.08 -0.54
C CYS A 140 -0.98 -10.96 -0.12
N ASN A 141 -0.57 -10.21 0.89
CA ASN A 141 -1.25 -9.00 1.36
C ASN A 141 -0.28 -7.82 1.32
N GLN A 142 -0.79 -6.60 1.43
CA GLN A 142 0.05 -5.39 1.42
C GLN A 142 0.23 -4.85 2.85
N LEU A 143 1.36 -4.22 3.14
CA LEU A 143 1.59 -3.58 4.43
C LEU A 143 0.51 -2.53 4.75
N SER A 144 -0.05 -1.88 3.74
CA SER A 144 -1.18 -0.96 3.88
C SER A 144 -2.44 -1.63 4.44
N SER A 145 -2.65 -2.93 4.18
CA SER A 145 -3.77 -3.73 4.69
C SER A 145 -3.44 -4.44 6.01
N CYS A 146 -2.48 -3.95 6.78
CA CYS A 146 -2.09 -4.55 8.06
C CYS A 146 -3.29 -4.66 9.03
N GLY A 147 -3.61 -5.89 9.45
CA GLY A 147 -4.72 -6.14 10.38
C GLY A 147 -4.42 -5.79 11.83
N THR A 148 -3.17 -5.93 12.27
CA THR A 148 -2.77 -5.61 13.66
C THR A 148 -1.46 -4.83 13.66
N ARG A 149 -1.57 -3.53 13.92
CA ARG A 149 -0.44 -2.62 14.07
C ARG A 149 0.22 -2.81 15.43
N LEU A 150 1.54 -2.64 15.43
CA LEU A 150 2.44 -2.76 16.58
C LEU A 150 3.15 -1.42 16.76
N ASP A 151 3.95 -1.32 17.81
CA ASP A 151 4.74 -0.12 18.10
C ASP A 151 5.72 0.16 16.95
N ASN A 152 6.12 1.44 16.78
CA ASN A 152 7.08 1.89 15.77
C ASN A 152 6.71 1.56 14.30
N GLY A 153 5.41 1.49 14.00
CA GLY A 153 4.91 1.28 12.64
C GLY A 153 4.96 -0.17 12.15
N PHE A 154 5.33 -1.11 13.02
CA PHE A 154 5.35 -2.52 12.68
C PHE A 154 3.94 -3.09 12.46
N CYS A 155 3.87 -4.12 11.64
CA CYS A 155 2.68 -4.93 11.42
C CYS A 155 2.91 -6.34 11.96
N SER A 156 1.93 -6.89 12.68
CA SER A 156 1.91 -8.31 13.03
C SER A 156 1.52 -9.15 11.82
N THR A 157 2.44 -9.99 11.35
CA THR A 157 2.27 -10.84 10.17
C THR A 157 2.81 -12.25 10.43
N PRO A 158 2.22 -12.99 11.38
CA PRO A 158 2.66 -14.35 11.67
C PRO A 158 2.47 -15.25 10.45
N GLY A 159 3.50 -16.04 10.13
CA GLY A 159 3.47 -16.96 9.00
C GLY A 159 3.91 -16.36 7.67
N THR A 160 4.40 -15.12 7.65
CA THR A 160 5.05 -14.56 6.47
C THR A 160 6.31 -15.36 6.14
N SER A 161 6.42 -15.75 4.87
CA SER A 161 7.55 -16.51 4.33
C SER A 161 8.36 -15.73 3.29
N SER A 162 7.76 -14.72 2.65
CA SER A 162 8.48 -13.82 1.75
C SER A 162 7.87 -12.42 1.71
N ILE A 163 8.68 -11.44 1.31
CA ILE A 163 8.29 -10.03 1.22
C ILE A 163 8.59 -9.52 -0.19
N ILE A 164 7.59 -8.91 -0.82
CA ILE A 164 7.67 -8.30 -2.15
C ILE A 164 7.96 -6.81 -1.98
N VAL A 165 9.13 -6.38 -2.41
CA VAL A 165 9.47 -4.96 -2.52
C VAL A 165 9.22 -4.53 -3.95
N GLN A 166 8.45 -3.45 -4.13
CA GLN A 166 8.30 -2.75 -5.41
C GLN A 166 8.65 -1.28 -5.19
N ALA A 167 9.80 -0.84 -5.70
CA ALA A 167 10.30 0.53 -5.61
C ALA A 167 9.90 1.37 -6.84
#